data_AF-G3FCZ9-F1
#
_entry.id   AF-G3FCZ9-F1
#
_cell.length_a   1.000
_cell.length_b   1.000
_cell.length_c   1.000
_cell.angle_alpha   90.00
_cell.angle_beta   90.00
_cell.angle_gamma   90.00
#
_symmetry.space_group_name_H-M   'P 1'
#
loop_
_entity.id
_entity.type
_entity.pdbx_description
1 polymer ?
#
loop_
_entity_poly.entity_id
_entity_poly.type
_entity_poly.pdbx_seq_one_letter_code
_entity_poly.pdbx_strand_id
1 'polypeptide(L)'
;MEAQNVEVAALVKKIADLHADITKLPSLSPSPDVNALFTSLVMACVPPSTVDVTKLSPDSQRMREELIRLCSDAEGHLEAHYADMLAAFDNPLDHLGRFPYFSNYINLSKLE
;
A
#
# COMPACT_ATOMS: atom_id res chain seq x y z
N MET A 1 3.41 20.71 -21.18
CA MET A 1 4.09 19.48 -21.62
C MET A 1 5.36 19.23 -20.80
N GLU A 2 6.30 20.17 -20.71
CA GLU A 2 7.54 19.97 -19.92
C GLU A 2 7.28 19.83 -18.40
N ALA A 3 6.49 20.72 -17.79
CA ALA A 3 6.17 20.63 -16.35
C ALA A 3 5.45 19.32 -15.97
N GLN A 4 4.52 18.85 -16.81
CA GLN A 4 3.82 17.56 -16.63
C GLN A 4 4.78 16.37 -16.71
N ASN A 5 5.75 16.40 -17.62
CA ASN A 5 6.77 15.35 -17.72
C ASN A 5 7.69 15.33 -16.48
N VAL A 6 7.95 16.49 -15.86
CA VAL A 6 8.74 16.59 -14.63
C VAL A 6 7.99 16.01 -13.43
N GLU A 7 6.70 16.31 -13.28
CA GLU A 7 5.86 15.76 -12.20
C GLU A 7 5.71 14.23 -12.31
N VAL A 8 5.49 13.72 -13.52
CA VAL A 8 5.45 12.28 -13.81
C VAL A 8 6.78 11.61 -13.43
N ALA A 9 7.90 12.18 -13.86
CA ALA A 9 9.22 11.63 -13.54
C ALA A 9 9.50 11.64 -12.03
N ALA A 10 9.10 12.71 -11.34
CA ALA A 10 9.25 12.82 -9.89
C ALA A 10 8.42 11.77 -9.14
N LEU A 11 7.18 11.53 -9.58
CA LEU A 11 6.32 10.50 -8.99
C LEU A 11 6.90 9.09 -9.23
N VAL A 12 7.30 8.77 -10.46
CA VAL A 12 7.92 7.47 -10.77
C VAL A 12 9.19 7.25 -9.94
N LYS A 13 10.03 8.28 -9.80
CA LYS A 13 11.22 8.22 -8.96
C LYS A 13 10.86 7.95 -7.49
N LYS A 14 9.88 8.67 -6.94
CA LYS A 14 9.44 8.47 -5.55
C LYS A 14 8.95 7.04 -5.31
N ILE A 15 8.18 6.48 -6.25
CA ILE A 15 7.70 5.10 -6.17
C ILE A 15 8.87 4.11 -6.26
N ALA A 16 9.88 4.38 -7.10
CA ALA A 16 11.07 3.56 -7.20
C ALA A 16 11.91 3.56 -5.92
N ASP A 17 12.07 4.73 -5.28
CA ASP A 17 12.76 4.86 -4.00
C ASP A 17 12.02 4.06 -2.91
N LEU A 18 10.68 4.17 -2.85
CA LEU A 18 9.85 3.39 -1.93
C LEU A 18 9.94 1.89 -2.18
N HIS A 19 9.91 1.45 -3.44
CA HIS A 19 10.11 0.04 -3.80
C HIS A 19 11.46 -0.48 -3.30
N ALA A 20 12.52 0.28 -3.53
CA ALA A 20 13.87 -0.09 -3.10
C ALA A 20 13.98 -0.22 -1.58
N ASP A 21 13.26 0.62 -0.83
CA ASP A 21 13.26 0.56 0.64
C ASP A 21 12.38 -0.58 1.18
N ILE A 22 11.20 -0.82 0.57
CA ILE A 22 10.33 -1.95 0.93
C ILE A 22 11.04 -3.29 0.70
N THR A 23 11.72 -3.45 -0.44
CA THR A 23 12.42 -4.70 -0.79
C THR A 23 13.60 -5.02 0.13
N LYS A 24 14.11 -4.04 0.89
CA LYS A 24 15.17 -4.24 1.90
C LYS A 24 14.63 -4.64 3.27
N LEU A 25 13.31 -4.57 3.49
CA LEU A 25 12.73 -4.94 4.77
C LEU A 25 12.99 -6.43 5.06
N PRO A 26 13.38 -6.79 6.29
CA PRO A 26 13.60 -8.19 6.65
C PRO A 26 12.29 -8.98 6.79
N SER A 27 11.16 -8.28 6.92
CA SER A 27 9.81 -8.85 7.02
C SER A 27 8.79 -7.79 6.61
N LEU A 28 7.66 -8.25 6.05
CA LEU A 28 6.48 -7.43 5.75
C LEU A 28 5.42 -7.51 6.85
N SER A 29 5.71 -8.16 7.99
CA SER A 29 4.81 -8.19 9.15
C SER A 29 4.56 -6.79 9.71
N PRO A 30 3.36 -6.51 10.27
CA PRO A 30 3.02 -5.19 10.78
C PRO A 30 4.06 -4.66 11.78
N SER A 31 4.61 -3.50 11.47
CA SER A 31 5.57 -2.78 12.31
C SER A 31 5.55 -1.30 11.95
N PRO A 32 6.06 -0.40 12.82
CA PRO A 32 6.09 1.03 12.51
C PRO A 32 6.74 1.35 11.16
N ASP A 33 7.86 0.69 10.83
CA ASP A 33 8.61 0.95 9.59
C ASP A 33 7.87 0.45 8.35
N VAL A 34 7.33 -0.77 8.41
CA VAL A 34 6.48 -1.35 7.35
C VAL A 34 5.28 -0.44 7.11
N ASN A 35 4.57 -0.07 8.17
CA ASN A 35 3.38 0.77 8.08
C ASN A 35 3.70 2.15 7.49
N ALA A 36 4.83 2.76 7.86
CA ALA A 36 5.24 4.06 7.35
C ALA A 36 5.56 4.03 5.84
N LEU A 37 6.25 2.98 5.37
CA LEU A 37 6.58 2.80 3.95
C LEU A 37 5.33 2.56 3.10
N PHE A 38 4.46 1.64 3.51
CA PHE A 38 3.21 1.38 2.77
C PHE A 38 2.25 2.57 2.83
N THR A 39 2.15 3.29 3.95
CA THR A 39 1.39 4.54 4.03
C THR A 39 1.93 5.57 3.04
N SER A 40 3.26 5.72 2.96
CA SER A 40 3.91 6.66 2.04
C SER A 40 3.66 6.30 0.57
N LEU A 41 3.62 4.99 0.25
CA LEU A 41 3.26 4.49 -1.06
C LEU A 41 1.80 4.77 -1.41
N VAL A 42 0.86 4.46 -0.52
CA VAL A 42 -0.57 4.77 -0.71
C VAL A 42 -0.76 6.26 -0.93
N MET A 43 -0.18 7.11 -0.09
CA MET A 43 -0.28 8.57 -0.21
C MET A 43 0.35 9.12 -1.50
N ALA A 44 1.30 8.41 -2.10
CA ALA A 44 1.84 8.77 -3.41
C ALA A 44 0.91 8.35 -4.57
N CYS A 45 0.16 7.25 -4.41
CA CYS A 45 -0.67 6.66 -5.46
C CYS A 45 -2.13 7.12 -5.46
N VAL A 46 -2.66 7.61 -4.33
CA VAL A 46 -4.06 8.04 -4.20
C VAL A 46 -4.40 9.32 -4.99
N PRO A 47 -3.55 10.37 -5.01
CA PRO A 47 -3.88 11.59 -5.75
C PRO A 47 -4.02 11.34 -7.26
N PRO A 48 -4.91 12.07 -7.96
CA PRO A 48 -5.02 11.98 -9.41
C PRO A 48 -3.66 12.22 -10.08
N SER A 49 -3.33 11.36 -11.03
CA SER A 49 -2.04 11.39 -11.72
C SER A 49 -2.24 11.27 -13.23
N THR A 50 -1.44 12.00 -14.00
CA THR A 50 -1.39 11.90 -15.46
C THR A 50 -0.48 10.77 -15.95
N VAL A 51 0.06 9.95 -15.04
CA VAL A 51 0.90 8.80 -15.40
C VAL A 51 0.08 7.80 -16.21
N ASP A 52 0.45 7.62 -17.47
CA ASP A 52 -0.05 6.51 -18.29
C ASP A 52 0.76 5.26 -17.95
N VAL A 53 0.20 4.43 -17.06
CA VAL A 53 0.85 3.20 -16.60
C VAL A 53 1.13 2.21 -17.74
N THR A 54 0.44 2.32 -18.88
CA THR A 54 0.66 1.43 -20.05
C THR A 54 1.93 1.80 -20.83
N LYS A 55 2.42 3.02 -20.65
CA LYS A 55 3.60 3.57 -21.35
C LYS A 55 4.86 3.61 -20.49
N LEU A 56 4.83 3.01 -19.31
CA LEU A 56 6.01 2.87 -18.46
C LEU A 56 7.10 2.04 -19.15
N SER A 57 8.36 2.33 -18.83
CA SER A 57 9.48 1.53 -19.31
C SER A 57 9.37 0.07 -18.81
N PRO A 58 9.99 -0.91 -19.49
CA PRO A 58 9.95 -2.31 -19.05
C PRO A 58 10.39 -2.53 -17.60
N ASP A 59 11.40 -1.78 -17.14
CA ASP A 59 11.87 -1.88 -15.75
C ASP A 59 10.87 -1.26 -14.76
N SER A 60 10.21 -0.15 -15.13
CA SER A 60 9.15 0.44 -14.31
C SER A 60 7.90 -0.44 -14.23
N GLN A 61 7.58 -1.18 -15.30
CA GLN A 61 6.51 -2.18 -15.28
C GLN A 61 6.84 -3.32 -14.33
N ARG A 62 8.07 -3.86 -14.39
CA ARG A 62 8.52 -4.94 -13.50
C ARG A 62 8.47 -4.52 -12.03
N MET A 63 8.98 -3.31 -11.73
CA MET A 63 8.87 -2.72 -10.40
C MET A 63 7.42 -2.58 -9.94
N ARG A 64 6.51 -2.18 -10.83
CA ARG A 64 5.08 -2.08 -10.51
C ARG A 64 4.48 -3.45 -10.18
N GLU A 65 4.80 -4.49 -10.94
CA GLU A 65 4.35 -5.86 -10.68
C GLU A 65 4.90 -6.39 -9.34
N GLU A 66 6.16 -6.09 -9.03
CA GLU A 66 6.79 -6.42 -7.75
C GLU A 66 6.11 -5.70 -6.59
N LEU A 67 5.85 -4.39 -6.72
CA LEU A 67 5.11 -3.61 -5.73
C LEU A 67 3.70 -4.17 -5.49
N ILE A 68 3.00 -4.61 -6.54
CA ILE A 68 1.68 -5.24 -6.38
C ILE A 68 1.79 -6.50 -5.52
N ARG A 69 2.78 -7.36 -5.77
CA ARG A 69 3.02 -8.57 -4.96
C ARG A 69 3.37 -8.23 -3.51
N LEU A 70 4.29 -7.28 -3.31
CA LEU A 70 4.69 -6.81 -1.98
C LEU A 70 3.51 -6.23 -1.19
N CYS A 71 2.62 -5.48 -1.85
CA CYS A 71 1.40 -4.98 -1.23
C CYS A 71 0.46 -6.12 -0.85
N SER A 72 0.24 -7.09 -1.73
CA SER A 72 -0.60 -8.25 -1.44
C SER A 72 -0.07 -9.07 -0.25
N ASP A 73 1.24 -9.31 -0.20
CA ASP A 73 1.86 -10.05 0.89
C ASP A 73 1.79 -9.29 2.22
N ALA A 74 2.06 -7.98 2.20
CA ALA A 74 1.95 -7.12 3.39
C ALA A 74 0.51 -7.05 3.91
N GLU A 75 -0.49 -6.96 3.02
CA GLU A 75 -1.91 -6.99 3.40
C GLU A 75 -2.27 -8.34 4.05
N GLY A 76 -1.80 -9.46 3.48
CA GLY A 76 -2.01 -10.78 4.08
C GLY A 76 -1.40 -10.91 5.49
N HIS A 77 -0.20 -10.35 5.70
CA HIS A 77 0.39 -10.29 7.04
C HIS A 77 -0.39 -9.39 8.00
N LEU A 78 -0.90 -8.27 7.52
CA LEU A 78 -1.72 -7.35 8.30
C LEU A 78 -3.03 -8.02 8.73
N GLU A 79 -3.75 -8.64 7.79
CA GLU A 79 -4.99 -9.36 8.05
C GLU A 79 -4.78 -10.50 9.05
N ALA A 80 -3.74 -11.33 8.85
CA ALA A 80 -3.42 -12.42 9.77
C ALA A 80 -3.13 -11.91 11.19
N HIS A 81 -2.30 -10.87 11.31
CA HIS A 81 -1.97 -10.26 12.61
C HIS A 81 -3.21 -9.78 13.36
N TYR A 82 -4.11 -9.08 12.67
CA TYR A 82 -5.33 -8.58 13.29
C TYR A 82 -6.36 -9.68 13.52
N ALA A 83 -6.44 -10.72 12.68
CA ALA A 83 -7.28 -11.88 12.92
C ALA A 83 -6.88 -12.60 14.22
N ASP A 84 -5.58 -12.87 14.40
CA ASP A 84 -5.04 -13.48 15.63
C ASP A 84 -5.30 -12.59 16.85
N MET A 85 -5.07 -11.28 16.73
CA MET A 85 -5.35 -10.33 17.80
C MET A 85 -6.83 -10.29 18.19
N LEU A 86 -7.74 -10.29 17.20
CA LEU A 86 -9.18 -10.21 17.43
C LEU A 86 -9.71 -11.50 18.04
N ALA A 87 -9.21 -12.66 17.60
CA ALA A 87 -9.59 -13.97 18.13
C ALA A 87 -9.24 -14.15 19.62
N ALA A 88 -8.34 -13.33 20.18
CA ALA A 88 -7.98 -13.35 21.58
C ALA A 88 -8.97 -12.64 22.52
N PHE A 89 -9.98 -11.93 22.00
CA PHE A 89 -11.03 -11.31 22.81
C PHE A 89 -12.21 -12.26 23.03
N ASP A 90 -12.91 -12.10 24.18
CA ASP A 90 -14.13 -12.87 24.47
C ASP A 90 -15.25 -12.63 23.43
N ASN A 91 -15.36 -11.39 22.92
CA ASN A 91 -16.30 -10.99 21.88
C ASN A 91 -15.56 -10.30 20.72
N PRO A 92 -14.95 -11.06 19.77
CA PRO A 92 -14.12 -10.49 18.70
C PRO A 92 -14.83 -9.43 17.83
N LEU A 93 -16.15 -9.59 17.61
CA LEU A 93 -16.94 -8.70 16.77
C LEU A 93 -17.08 -7.28 17.35
N ASP A 94 -17.03 -7.13 18.68
CA ASP A 94 -17.08 -5.82 19.34
C ASP A 94 -15.77 -5.03 19.16
N HIS A 95 -14.74 -5.68 18.61
CA HIS A 95 -13.40 -5.12 18.47
C HIS A 95 -12.97 -4.93 17.01
N LEU A 96 -13.85 -5.15 16.03
CA LEU A 96 -13.52 -4.98 14.60
C LEU A 96 -12.96 -3.59 14.26
N GLY A 97 -13.35 -2.56 15.02
CA GLY A 97 -12.82 -1.20 14.87
C GLY A 97 -11.32 -1.05 15.16
N ARG A 98 -10.65 -2.08 15.69
CA ARG A 98 -9.19 -2.10 15.85
C ARG A 98 -8.44 -2.34 14.54
N PHE A 99 -9.09 -2.96 13.55
CA PHE A 99 -8.47 -3.18 12.25
C PHE A 99 -8.28 -1.83 11.52
N PRO A 100 -7.06 -1.49 11.04
CA PRO A 100 -6.74 -0.15 10.54
C PRO A 100 -7.66 0.34 9.41
N TYR A 101 -8.13 -0.58 8.57
CA TYR A 101 -8.97 -0.24 7.42
C TYR A 101 -10.46 -0.47 7.65
N PHE A 102 -10.91 -0.76 8.89
CA PHE A 102 -12.32 -1.00 9.19
C PHE A 102 -13.23 0.13 8.69
N SER A 103 -12.86 1.38 8.98
CA SER A 103 -13.64 2.55 8.53
C SER A 103 -13.64 2.69 7.00
N ASN A 104 -12.55 2.32 6.32
CA ASN A 104 -12.48 2.34 4.85
C ASN A 104 -13.48 1.35 4.26
N TYR A 105 -13.55 0.12 4.79
CA TYR A 105 -14.53 -0.88 4.34
C TYR A 105 -15.97 -0.43 4.54
N ILE A 106 -16.28 0.19 5.69
CA ILE A 106 -17.62 0.77 5.95
C ILE A 106 -17.96 1.88 4.96
N ASN A 107 -16.98 2.69 4.55
CA ASN A 107 -17.21 3.75 3.58
C ASN A 107 -17.40 3.19 2.16
N LEU A 108 -16.62 2.18 1.79
CA LEU A 108 -16.73 1.52 0.48
C LEU A 108 -18.07 0.81 0.31
N SER A 109 -18.58 0.11 1.34
CA SER A 109 -19.87 -0.59 1.26
C SER A 109 -21.08 0.34 1.13
N LYS A 110 -20.93 1.63 1.43
CA LYS A 110 -21.98 2.65 1.22
C LYS A 110 -22.00 3.21 -0.20
N LEU A 111 -20.98 2.89 -1.02
CA LEU A 111 -20.92 3.30 -2.42
C LEU A 111 -21.60 2.28 -3.35
N GLU A 112 -21.93 1.10 -2.83
CA GLU A 112 -22.72 0.05 -3.49
C GLU A 112 -24.23 0.28 -3.30
#